data_AF-A0A7S2SSX8-F1
#
_entry.id   AF-A0A7S2SSX8-F1
#
_cell.length_a   1.000
_cell.length_b   1.000
_cell.length_c   1.000
_cell.angle_alpha   90.00
_cell.angle_beta   90.00
_cell.angle_gamma   90.00
#
_symmetry.space_group_name_H-M   'P 1'
#
loop_
_entity.id
_entity.type
_entity.pdbx_description
1 polymer ?
#
loop_
_entity_poly.entity_id
_entity_poly.type
_entity_poly.pdbx_seq_one_letter_code
_entity_poly.pdbx_strand_id
1 'polypeptide(L)'
;PSTPTSTLAPSRGAPLPSSLPPGSSSAASHARPSPTASSSSAAPISHDLVDLAVDLLAKLLRGRDMAPEREALLQRCIENLRTQHAVANSLQLLQRILALYPNRRRSWVSFGGGSSERSLTAVIEGLDKQHRLLDCFFDEIKAFQLTARQAQGTATPAGGEDHVHSGPEQPAPPRTAPFHDPGTEATPQQMTRQVQARLGFLTFLLSHSSLALGERQVEVLWDGLVDRAVTPACEDAALDWFTQACADFGAGVRPSTSPAATGEPTDEGDGVGSMSVLGDGVLQHLFHKKLRKLMMHRLRPAAAHLY
;
A
#
# COMPACT_ATOMS: atom_id res chain seq x y z
N PRO A 1 27.51 -47.01 23.05
CA PRO A 1 28.13 -45.73 22.62
C PRO A 1 27.36 -44.57 23.25
N SER A 2 27.91 -44.09 24.36
CA SER A 2 27.27 -43.18 25.31
C SER A 2 27.43 -41.72 24.88
N THR A 3 26.33 -40.98 24.80
CA THR A 3 26.32 -39.52 24.56
C THR A 3 26.35 -38.76 25.89
N PRO A 4 27.26 -37.78 26.08
CA PRO A 4 27.27 -36.97 27.29
C PRO A 4 26.29 -35.79 27.20
N THR A 5 25.43 -35.69 28.21
CA THR A 5 24.52 -34.59 28.50
C THR A 5 25.28 -33.47 29.21
N SER A 6 25.44 -32.31 28.56
CA SER A 6 25.99 -31.10 29.19
C SER A 6 24.87 -30.11 29.52
N THR A 7 24.49 -30.11 30.79
CA THR A 7 23.60 -29.14 31.44
C THR A 7 24.41 -27.88 31.80
N LEU A 8 24.07 -26.73 31.22
CA LEU A 8 24.65 -25.42 31.58
C LEU A 8 23.59 -24.58 32.30
N ALA A 9 23.92 -24.20 33.53
CA ALA A 9 23.09 -23.46 34.47
C ALA A 9 22.99 -21.95 34.13
N PRO A 10 21.91 -21.25 34.51
CA PRO A 10 21.80 -19.80 34.36
C PRO A 10 22.46 -19.05 35.52
N SER A 11 23.36 -18.13 35.16
CA SER A 11 24.03 -17.20 36.08
C SER A 11 23.09 -16.06 36.50
N ARG A 12 22.94 -15.88 37.82
CA ARG A 12 22.23 -14.77 38.48
C ARG A 12 23.22 -13.65 38.82
N GLY A 13 22.85 -12.41 38.51
CA GLY A 13 23.46 -11.16 39.01
C GLY A 13 23.18 -10.01 38.04
N ALA A 14 22.81 -8.79 38.40
CA ALA A 14 22.81 -8.07 39.68
C ALA A 14 21.80 -6.89 39.59
N PRO A 15 21.33 -6.31 40.73
CA PRO A 15 20.41 -5.17 40.76
C PRO A 15 21.12 -3.84 40.52
N LEU A 16 20.50 -2.96 39.71
CA LEU A 16 20.95 -1.58 39.47
C LEU A 16 20.35 -0.63 40.53
N PRO A 17 21.10 0.38 41.01
CA PRO A 17 20.65 1.33 42.02
C PRO A 17 19.80 2.46 41.43
N SER A 18 18.66 2.69 42.07
CA SER A 18 17.83 3.88 41.94
C SER A 18 18.49 5.08 42.63
N SER A 19 18.68 6.20 41.94
CA SER A 19 18.93 7.51 42.58
C SER A 19 18.48 8.65 41.66
N LEU A 20 17.43 9.34 42.09
CA LEU A 20 16.92 10.62 41.59
C LEU A 20 17.91 11.75 41.90
N PRO A 21 17.78 12.89 41.19
CA PRO A 21 17.61 14.14 41.95
C PRO A 21 16.38 14.97 41.54
N PRO A 22 15.71 15.65 42.50
CA PRO A 22 14.65 16.62 42.23
C PRO A 22 15.24 18.00 41.86
N GLY A 23 14.98 18.45 40.63
CA GLY A 23 15.37 19.77 40.13
C GLY A 23 14.24 20.79 40.26
N SER A 24 14.30 21.57 41.35
CA SER A 24 13.91 22.97 41.53
C SER A 24 13.11 23.69 40.42
N SER A 25 11.85 24.01 40.77
CA SER A 25 11.06 25.10 40.19
C SER A 25 11.73 26.46 40.38
N SER A 26 11.99 27.18 39.28
CA SER A 26 12.26 28.62 39.31
C SER A 26 11.28 29.31 38.37
N ALA A 27 10.37 30.07 38.97
CA ALA A 27 9.41 30.93 38.31
C ALA A 27 10.10 32.25 37.91
N ALA A 28 10.35 32.44 36.62
CA ALA A 28 10.73 33.73 36.05
C ALA A 28 9.71 34.09 34.96
N SER A 29 8.72 34.89 35.36
CA SER A 29 7.70 35.46 34.49
C SER A 29 8.30 36.65 33.72
N HIS A 30 8.86 36.37 32.54
CA HIS A 30 9.18 37.41 31.57
C HIS A 30 8.12 37.43 30.49
N ALA A 31 7.37 38.54 30.46
CA ALA A 31 6.40 38.89 29.42
C ALA A 31 7.09 38.84 28.05
N ARG A 32 6.83 37.74 27.33
CA ARG A 32 7.37 37.48 26.00
C ARG A 32 6.49 38.24 24.99
N PRO A 33 7.05 39.09 24.13
CA PRO A 33 6.28 39.80 23.12
C PRO A 33 5.61 38.79 22.18
N SER A 34 4.31 38.95 22.01
CA SER A 34 3.48 38.12 21.13
C SER A 34 4.10 38.10 19.72
N PRO A 35 4.55 36.95 19.20
CA PRO A 35 4.99 36.87 17.82
C PRO A 35 3.76 37.11 16.95
N THR A 36 3.75 38.22 16.23
CA THR A 36 2.84 38.47 15.12
C THR A 36 3.10 37.37 14.09
N ALA A 37 2.31 36.30 14.18
CA ALA A 37 2.39 35.15 13.29
C ALA A 37 1.99 35.57 11.89
N SER A 38 2.96 35.99 11.09
CA SER A 38 2.84 36.05 9.64
C SER A 38 2.64 34.61 9.16
N SER A 39 1.39 34.23 8.97
CA SER A 39 0.98 32.97 8.34
C SER A 39 1.45 32.98 6.89
N SER A 40 2.71 32.61 6.70
CA SER A 40 3.31 32.34 5.39
C SER A 40 2.54 31.16 4.79
N SER A 41 1.55 31.47 3.96
CA SER A 41 0.90 30.50 3.07
C SER A 41 1.99 29.86 2.22
N ALA A 42 2.37 28.63 2.57
CA ALA A 42 3.33 27.87 1.80
C ALA A 42 2.66 27.48 0.49
N ALA A 43 3.25 27.87 -0.64
CA ALA A 43 2.75 27.46 -1.95
C ALA A 43 2.68 25.92 -2.04
N PRO A 44 1.69 25.35 -2.74
CA PRO A 44 1.57 23.91 -2.89
C PRO A 44 2.84 23.33 -3.54
N ILE A 45 3.40 22.30 -2.92
CA ILE A 45 4.59 21.62 -3.42
C ILE A 45 4.24 20.94 -4.75
N SER A 46 5.01 21.22 -5.80
CA SER A 46 4.82 20.60 -7.11
C SER A 46 5.03 19.08 -7.03
N HIS A 47 4.16 18.32 -7.69
CA HIS A 47 4.27 16.86 -7.78
C HIS A 47 5.60 16.43 -8.42
N ASP A 48 6.07 17.15 -9.44
CA ASP A 48 7.33 16.84 -10.13
C ASP A 48 8.53 16.93 -9.18
N LEU A 49 8.46 17.84 -8.20
CA LEU A 49 9.50 17.97 -7.18
C LEU A 49 9.48 16.79 -6.21
N VAL A 50 8.29 16.28 -5.86
CA VAL A 50 8.15 15.09 -5.03
C VAL A 50 8.73 13.87 -5.74
N ASP A 51 8.39 13.67 -7.02
CA ASP A 51 8.92 12.57 -7.84
C ASP A 51 10.46 12.64 -7.93
N LEU A 52 11.01 13.83 -8.18
CA LEU A 52 12.45 14.05 -8.20
C LEU A 52 13.12 13.74 -6.85
N ALA A 53 12.50 14.17 -5.74
CA ALA A 53 13.02 13.91 -4.40
C ALA A 53 13.02 12.40 -4.09
N VAL A 54 11.95 11.69 -4.45
CA VAL A 54 11.86 10.22 -4.33
C VAL A 54 12.95 9.54 -5.15
N ASP A 55 13.18 9.98 -6.39
CA ASP A 55 14.21 9.42 -7.26
C ASP A 55 15.64 9.67 -6.74
N LEU A 56 15.93 10.86 -6.23
CA LEU A 56 17.21 11.18 -5.61
C LEU A 56 17.45 10.34 -4.35
N LEU A 57 16.42 10.18 -3.50
CA LEU A 57 16.50 9.33 -2.32
C LEU A 57 16.74 7.86 -2.70
N ALA A 58 16.03 7.33 -3.69
CA ALA A 58 16.25 5.98 -4.18
C ALA A 58 17.66 5.77 -4.77
N LYS A 59 18.23 6.79 -5.44
CA LYS A 59 19.62 6.76 -5.92
C LYS A 59 20.62 6.71 -4.76
N LEU A 60 20.40 7.52 -3.71
CA LEU A 60 21.24 7.52 -2.51
C LEU A 60 21.22 6.13 -1.82
N LEU A 61 20.04 5.53 -1.68
CA LEU A 61 19.84 4.24 -1.02
C LEU A 61 20.38 3.03 -1.79
N ARG A 62 20.90 3.22 -3.01
CA ARG A 62 21.52 2.14 -3.79
C ARG A 62 22.87 1.70 -3.21
N GLY A 63 23.52 2.55 -2.41
CA GLY A 63 24.78 2.21 -1.73
C GLY A 63 24.64 0.97 -0.83
N ARG A 64 25.67 0.13 -0.79
CA ARG A 64 25.67 -1.10 0.03
C ARG A 64 25.67 -0.78 1.53
N ASP A 65 26.33 0.30 1.89
CA ASP A 65 26.36 0.96 3.20
C ASP A 65 24.97 1.47 3.63
N MET A 66 24.09 1.77 2.69
CA MET A 66 22.72 2.25 2.94
C MET A 66 21.69 1.11 3.11
N ALA A 67 22.13 -0.13 3.23
CA ALA A 67 21.26 -1.28 3.43
C ALA A 67 20.35 -1.21 4.66
N PRO A 68 20.82 -0.82 5.87
CA PRO A 68 19.96 -0.72 7.04
C PRO A 68 18.93 0.42 6.94
N GLU A 69 19.29 1.53 6.28
CA GLU A 69 18.40 2.68 6.06
C GLU A 69 17.23 2.31 5.14
N ARG A 70 17.45 1.41 4.16
CA ARG A 70 16.37 0.88 3.33
C ARG A 70 15.28 0.20 4.18
N GLU A 71 15.66 -0.68 5.09
CA GLU A 71 14.70 -1.41 5.94
C GLU A 71 13.94 -0.45 6.87
N ALA A 72 14.63 0.51 7.50
CA ALA A 72 14.01 1.53 8.34
C ALA A 72 13.00 2.40 7.56
N LEU A 73 13.33 2.80 6.32
CA LEU A 73 12.43 3.59 5.47
C LEU A 73 11.23 2.77 4.97
N LEU A 74 11.41 1.50 4.63
CA LEU A 74 10.29 0.60 4.29
C LEU A 74 9.29 0.53 5.46
N GLN A 75 9.78 0.34 6.69
CA GLN A 75 8.94 0.32 7.89
C GLN A 75 8.22 1.65 8.11
N ARG A 76 8.91 2.79 7.90
CA ARG A 76 8.30 4.11 8.02
C ARG A 76 7.20 4.35 6.98
N CYS A 77 7.40 3.88 5.74
CA CYS A 77 6.37 3.96 4.71
C CYS A 77 5.13 3.14 5.11
N ILE A 78 5.30 1.96 5.69
CA ILE A 78 4.17 1.14 6.17
C ILE A 78 3.44 1.83 7.34
N GLU A 79 4.17 2.48 8.24
CA GLU A 79 3.55 3.25 9.33
C GLU A 79 2.76 4.46 8.81
N ASN A 80 3.24 5.10 7.75
CA ASN A 80 2.51 6.14 7.05
C ASN A 80 1.20 5.63 6.42
N LEU A 81 1.16 4.39 5.92
CA LEU A 81 -0.08 3.77 5.43
C LEU A 81 -1.09 3.59 6.57
N ARG A 82 -0.63 3.10 7.73
CA ARG A 82 -1.49 2.88 8.92
C ARG A 82 -2.06 4.18 9.48
N THR A 83 -1.22 5.20 9.53
CA THR A 83 -1.58 6.54 10.02
C THR A 83 -2.21 7.43 8.94
N GLN A 84 -2.38 6.91 7.72
CA GLN A 84 -2.97 7.61 6.57
C GLN A 84 -2.26 8.91 6.22
N HIS A 85 -0.94 8.96 6.43
CA HIS A 85 -0.14 10.15 6.26
C HIS A 85 0.71 10.08 4.98
N ALA A 86 0.53 11.03 4.06
CA ALA A 86 1.29 11.09 2.80
C ALA A 86 1.36 9.74 2.05
N VAL A 87 0.22 9.05 1.96
CA VAL A 87 0.17 7.65 1.49
C VAL A 87 0.70 7.50 0.07
N ALA A 88 0.24 8.32 -0.89
CA ALA A 88 0.65 8.18 -2.30
C ALA A 88 2.18 8.26 -2.45
N ASN A 89 2.81 9.25 -1.79
CA ASN A 89 4.26 9.41 -1.78
C ASN A 89 4.96 8.24 -1.07
N SER A 90 4.37 7.74 0.01
CA SER A 90 4.90 6.59 0.75
C SER A 90 4.87 5.31 -0.08
N LEU A 91 3.82 5.09 -0.87
CA LEU A 91 3.71 3.95 -1.79
C LEU A 91 4.73 4.02 -2.92
N GLN A 92 4.91 5.20 -3.52
CA GLN A 92 5.93 5.42 -4.54
C GLN A 92 7.33 5.17 -3.97
N LEU A 93 7.65 5.73 -2.80
CA LEU A 93 8.95 5.52 -2.17
C LEU A 93 9.16 4.04 -1.80
N LEU A 94 8.16 3.38 -1.23
CA LEU A 94 8.18 1.97 -0.89
C LEU A 94 8.49 1.12 -2.14
N GLN A 95 7.80 1.38 -3.27
CA GLN A 95 8.06 0.73 -4.56
C GLN A 95 9.50 0.95 -5.04
N ARG A 96 10.02 2.18 -4.98
CA ARG A 96 11.38 2.52 -5.43
C ARG A 96 12.44 1.85 -4.58
N ILE A 97 12.27 1.79 -3.26
CA ILE A 97 13.19 1.11 -2.35
C ILE A 97 13.16 -0.41 -2.60
N LEU A 98 11.98 -0.99 -2.76
CA LEU A 98 11.83 -2.41 -3.08
C LEU A 98 12.53 -2.76 -4.41
N ALA A 99 12.42 -1.89 -5.43
CA ALA A 99 13.11 -2.09 -6.70
C ALA A 99 14.66 -2.07 -6.62
N LEU A 100 15.25 -1.68 -5.47
CA LEU A 100 16.69 -1.78 -5.23
C LEU A 100 17.15 -3.19 -4.85
N TYR A 101 16.23 -4.09 -4.49
CA TYR A 101 16.56 -5.47 -4.16
C TYR A 101 16.67 -6.33 -5.43
N PRO A 102 17.57 -7.32 -5.45
CA PRO A 102 17.78 -8.13 -6.65
C PRO A 102 16.52 -8.94 -6.99
N ASN A 103 16.02 -8.73 -8.21
CA ASN A 103 14.91 -9.49 -8.79
C ASN A 103 15.42 -10.84 -9.34
N ARG A 104 15.82 -11.74 -8.43
CA ARG A 104 16.21 -13.10 -8.81
C ARG A 104 14.96 -13.93 -8.99
N ARG A 105 14.54 -14.16 -10.24
CA ARG A 105 13.57 -15.22 -10.58
C ARG A 105 14.20 -16.57 -10.26
N ARG A 106 13.98 -17.07 -9.03
CA ARG A 106 14.32 -18.40 -8.48
C ARG A 106 15.37 -19.18 -9.30
N SER A 107 16.59 -18.67 -9.40
CA SER A 107 17.70 -19.49 -9.91
C SER A 107 18.11 -20.43 -8.79
N TRP A 108 17.60 -21.66 -8.85
CA TRP A 108 17.84 -22.72 -7.87
C TRP A 108 19.33 -23.08 -7.73
N VAL A 109 20.18 -22.71 -8.71
CA VAL A 109 21.57 -23.18 -8.80
C VAL A 109 22.60 -22.17 -8.30
N SER A 110 22.32 -21.44 -7.22
CA SER A 110 23.36 -20.64 -6.54
C SER A 110 24.12 -21.50 -5.51
N PHE A 111 24.78 -22.56 -5.98
CA PHE A 111 25.81 -23.29 -5.24
C PHE A 111 27.10 -22.45 -5.22
N GLY A 112 27.15 -21.43 -4.37
CA GLY A 112 28.35 -20.59 -4.25
C GLY A 112 28.14 -19.44 -3.30
N GLY A 113 28.55 -19.63 -2.04
CA GLY A 113 28.46 -18.62 -0.99
C GLY A 113 29.09 -17.29 -1.41
N GLY A 114 28.38 -16.19 -1.20
CA GLY A 114 28.96 -14.87 -1.48
C GLY A 114 28.09 -13.64 -1.27
N SER A 115 26.76 -13.73 -1.24
CA SER A 115 25.96 -12.54 -0.91
C SER A 115 24.65 -12.92 -0.23
N SER A 116 24.51 -12.48 1.04
CA SER A 116 23.31 -12.59 1.86
C SER A 116 22.31 -11.46 1.57
N GLU A 117 22.33 -10.89 0.36
CA GLU A 117 21.30 -9.93 -0.02
C GLU A 117 19.96 -10.65 -0.18
N ARG A 118 18.97 -10.22 0.60
CA ARG A 118 17.59 -10.71 0.49
C ARG A 118 17.08 -10.43 -0.92
N SER A 119 16.43 -11.42 -1.54
CA SER A 119 15.76 -11.21 -2.82
C SER A 119 14.56 -10.27 -2.66
N LEU A 120 14.18 -9.57 -3.73
CA LEU A 120 12.99 -8.71 -3.76
C LEU A 120 11.74 -9.44 -3.23
N THR A 121 11.50 -10.65 -3.73
CA THR A 121 10.39 -11.51 -3.30
C THR A 121 10.43 -11.80 -1.80
N ALA A 122 11.59 -12.19 -1.25
CA ALA A 122 11.73 -12.47 0.17
C ALA A 122 11.51 -11.23 1.05
N VAL A 123 11.89 -10.04 0.55
CA VAL A 123 11.62 -8.78 1.26
C VAL A 123 10.13 -8.46 1.24
N ILE A 124 9.45 -8.55 0.10
CA ILE A 124 8.01 -8.29 0.01
C ILE A 124 7.22 -9.24 0.92
N GLU A 125 7.49 -10.54 0.84
CA GLU A 125 6.83 -11.56 1.67
C GLU A 125 7.18 -11.40 3.16
N GLY A 126 8.41 -10.99 3.47
CA GLY A 126 8.84 -10.65 4.81
C GLY A 126 8.07 -9.46 5.38
N LEU A 127 7.92 -8.38 4.61
CA LEU A 127 7.13 -7.20 5.00
C LEU A 127 5.66 -7.56 5.20
N ASP A 128 5.07 -8.38 4.33
CA ASP A 128 3.68 -8.80 4.50
C ASP A 128 3.50 -9.67 5.75
N LYS A 129 4.39 -10.64 5.97
CA LYS A 129 4.36 -11.50 7.16
C LYS A 129 4.56 -10.73 8.46
N GLN A 130 5.51 -9.78 8.50
CA GLN A 130 5.87 -9.05 9.71
C GLN A 130 4.96 -7.86 9.99
N HIS A 131 4.53 -7.15 8.96
CA HIS A 131 3.81 -5.89 9.09
C HIS A 131 2.40 -5.91 8.52
N ARG A 132 1.94 -7.04 7.97
CA ARG A 132 0.63 -7.18 7.31
C ARG A 132 0.47 -6.13 6.20
N LEU A 133 1.46 -6.05 5.33
CA LEU A 133 1.57 -5.02 4.29
C LEU A 133 0.31 -4.94 3.43
N LEU A 134 -0.21 -6.08 2.95
CA LEU A 134 -1.44 -6.09 2.16
C LEU A 134 -2.64 -5.62 2.99
N ASP A 135 -2.81 -6.13 4.22
CA ASP A 135 -3.93 -5.70 5.07
C ASP A 135 -3.89 -4.19 5.33
N CYS A 136 -2.71 -3.64 5.63
CA CYS A 136 -2.51 -2.19 5.80
C CYS A 136 -2.89 -1.41 4.52
N PHE A 137 -2.52 -1.93 3.34
CA PHE A 137 -2.88 -1.32 2.06
C PHE A 137 -4.41 -1.32 1.84
N PHE A 138 -5.10 -2.43 2.09
CA PHE A 138 -6.55 -2.50 1.88
C PHE A 138 -7.34 -1.68 2.91
N ASP A 139 -6.85 -1.58 4.15
CA ASP A 139 -7.45 -0.70 5.15
C ASP A 139 -7.25 0.77 4.80
N GLU A 140 -6.09 1.12 4.22
CA GLU A 140 -5.87 2.46 3.67
C GLU A 140 -6.81 2.77 2.50
N ILE A 141 -7.04 1.84 1.56
CA ILE A 141 -7.98 2.04 0.44
C ILE A 141 -9.38 2.39 0.96
N LYS A 142 -9.86 1.68 2.00
CA LYS A 142 -11.17 1.97 2.62
C LYS A 142 -11.21 3.37 3.20
N ALA A 143 -10.14 3.77 3.89
CA ALA A 143 -10.05 5.08 4.51
C ALA A 143 -9.95 6.21 3.47
N PHE A 144 -9.14 6.03 2.43
CA PHE A 144 -9.05 6.97 1.31
C PHE A 144 -10.43 7.23 0.70
N GLN A 145 -11.22 6.17 0.47
CA GLN A 145 -12.57 6.30 -0.06
C GLN A 145 -13.52 7.06 0.87
N LEU A 146 -13.44 6.81 2.18
CA LEU A 146 -14.24 7.53 3.16
C LEU A 146 -13.91 9.03 3.16
N THR A 147 -12.62 9.37 3.21
CA THR A 147 -12.14 10.76 3.20
C THR A 147 -12.50 11.47 1.89
N ALA A 148 -12.31 10.82 0.75
CA ALA A 148 -12.58 11.40 -0.55
C ALA A 148 -14.08 11.73 -0.75
N ARG A 149 -14.99 10.90 -0.23
CA ARG A 149 -16.44 11.20 -0.26
C ARG A 149 -16.84 12.30 0.69
N GLN A 150 -16.23 12.35 1.87
CA GLN A 150 -16.49 13.45 2.81
C GLN A 150 -16.09 14.80 2.21
N ALA A 151 -14.99 14.84 1.46
CA ALA A 151 -14.56 16.04 0.75
C ALA A 151 -15.54 16.47 -0.37
N GLN A 152 -16.22 15.53 -1.02
CA GLN A 152 -17.24 15.84 -2.02
C GLN A 152 -18.55 16.35 -1.42
N GLY A 153 -18.96 15.81 -0.26
CA GLY A 153 -20.21 16.16 0.39
C GLY A 153 -20.24 17.56 0.99
N THR A 154 -19.07 18.17 1.25
CA THR A 154 -18.96 19.52 1.81
C THR A 154 -19.01 20.64 0.78
N ALA A 155 -18.94 20.31 -0.52
CA ALA A 155 -19.12 21.25 -1.61
C ALA A 155 -20.62 21.50 -1.86
N THR A 156 -21.37 21.87 -0.82
CA THR A 156 -22.78 22.26 -0.96
C THR A 156 -22.83 23.59 -1.72
N PRO A 157 -23.63 23.70 -2.79
CA PRO A 157 -23.71 24.91 -3.58
C PRO A 157 -24.19 26.07 -2.70
N ALA A 158 -23.39 27.14 -2.64
CA ALA A 158 -23.66 28.40 -1.95
C ALA A 158 -24.79 29.20 -2.62
N GLY A 159 -25.80 28.54 -3.17
CA GLY A 159 -26.91 29.15 -3.89
C GLY A 159 -28.25 28.70 -3.30
N GLY A 160 -28.81 29.53 -2.43
CA GLY A 160 -30.23 29.53 -2.13
C GLY A 160 -30.62 29.60 -0.66
N GLU A 161 -30.95 30.83 -0.23
CA GLU A 161 -32.07 31.15 0.67
C GLU A 161 -31.85 31.11 2.19
N ASP A 162 -31.51 32.29 2.73
CA ASP A 162 -32.17 32.94 3.88
C ASP A 162 -32.98 32.04 4.82
N HIS A 163 -32.31 31.32 5.71
CA HIS A 163 -32.97 30.82 6.92
C HIS A 163 -32.16 31.09 8.18
N VAL A 164 -32.62 32.15 8.86
CA VAL A 164 -32.25 32.56 10.21
C VAL A 164 -32.68 31.44 11.18
N HIS A 165 -31.77 30.56 11.56
CA HIS A 165 -31.99 29.69 12.72
C HIS A 165 -30.76 29.59 13.61
N SER A 166 -30.75 30.44 14.63
CA SER A 166 -29.82 30.45 15.74
C SER A 166 -30.03 29.21 16.62
N GLY A 167 -29.20 28.17 16.42
CA GLY A 167 -29.15 26.97 17.27
C GLY A 167 -27.84 26.90 18.06
N PRO A 168 -27.86 26.43 19.33
CA PRO A 168 -26.73 26.49 20.24
C PRO A 168 -25.56 25.62 19.76
N GLU A 169 -24.42 26.28 19.66
CA GLU A 169 -23.10 25.83 19.25
C GLU A 169 -22.63 24.63 20.09
N GLN A 170 -22.66 23.43 19.51
CA GLN A 170 -22.14 22.24 20.16
C GLN A 170 -20.63 22.12 19.86
N PRO A 171 -19.76 22.01 20.88
CA PRO A 171 -18.31 21.99 20.67
C PRO A 171 -17.90 20.71 19.94
N ALA A 172 -17.40 20.86 18.72
CA ALA A 172 -16.88 19.75 17.93
C ALA A 172 -15.61 19.17 18.58
N PRO A 173 -15.43 17.83 18.57
CA PRO A 173 -14.22 17.21 19.10
C PRO A 173 -12.98 17.65 18.30
N PRO A 174 -11.80 17.71 18.95
CA PRO A 174 -10.56 18.14 18.31
C PRO A 174 -10.18 17.17 17.20
N ARG A 175 -10.50 17.55 15.97
CA ARG A 175 -10.00 16.89 14.76
C ARG A 175 -8.53 17.23 14.62
N THR A 176 -7.65 16.34 15.02
CA THR A 176 -6.28 16.29 14.49
C THR A 176 -6.36 15.85 13.03
N ALA A 177 -6.85 16.75 12.17
CA ALA A 177 -6.93 16.52 10.75
C ALA A 177 -5.49 16.41 10.21
N PRO A 178 -5.11 15.25 9.65
CA PRO A 178 -3.76 15.06 9.14
C PRO A 178 -3.58 15.93 7.90
N PHE A 179 -2.84 17.04 8.04
CA PHE A 179 -2.09 17.80 7.03
C PHE A 179 -2.66 17.97 5.60
N HIS A 180 -3.97 17.82 5.42
CA HIS A 180 -4.64 18.34 4.24
C HIS A 180 -4.88 19.80 4.51
N ASP A 181 -4.10 20.63 3.81
CA ASP A 181 -4.26 22.08 3.80
C ASP A 181 -5.74 22.37 3.46
N PRO A 182 -6.54 22.87 4.41
CA PRO A 182 -8.00 22.83 4.35
C PRO A 182 -8.63 23.67 3.23
N GLY A 183 -7.83 24.22 2.31
CA GLY A 183 -8.28 24.98 1.14
C GLY A 183 -7.94 24.37 -0.22
N THR A 184 -7.20 23.25 -0.29
CA THR A 184 -6.87 22.66 -1.59
C THR A 184 -7.87 21.55 -1.93
N GLU A 185 -8.97 21.93 -2.58
CA GLU A 185 -9.90 20.95 -3.17
C GLU A 185 -9.13 20.02 -4.09
N ALA A 186 -9.15 18.72 -3.78
CA ALA A 186 -8.46 17.73 -4.60
C ALA A 186 -9.13 17.68 -5.97
N THR A 187 -8.42 18.12 -7.00
CA THR A 187 -8.92 18.09 -8.36
C THR A 187 -9.24 16.65 -8.77
N PRO A 188 -10.23 16.41 -9.65
CA PRO A 188 -10.52 15.06 -10.16
C PRO A 188 -9.28 14.34 -10.70
N GLN A 189 -8.38 15.07 -11.38
CA GLN A 189 -7.11 14.55 -11.88
C GLN A 189 -6.19 14.08 -10.74
N GLN A 190 -6.11 14.83 -9.65
CA GLN A 190 -5.33 14.44 -8.48
C GLN A 190 -5.89 13.16 -7.83
N MET A 191 -7.21 13.02 -7.77
CA MET A 191 -7.85 11.79 -7.27
C MET A 191 -7.54 10.59 -8.16
N THR A 192 -7.60 10.74 -9.48
CA THR A 192 -7.25 9.67 -10.42
C THR A 192 -5.79 9.25 -10.27
N ARG A 193 -4.85 10.21 -10.18
CA ARG A 193 -3.42 9.90 -9.93
C ARG A 193 -3.22 9.13 -8.62
N GLN A 194 -3.94 9.53 -7.58
CA GLN A 194 -3.90 8.85 -6.28
C GLN A 194 -4.40 7.40 -6.36
N VAL A 195 -5.44 7.12 -7.13
CA VAL A 195 -5.92 5.75 -7.39
C VAL A 195 -4.88 4.97 -8.20
N GLN A 196 -4.33 5.56 -9.26
CA GLN A 196 -3.30 4.94 -10.10
C GLN A 196 -2.04 4.58 -9.30
N ALA A 197 -1.58 5.45 -8.40
CA ALA A 197 -0.43 5.15 -7.54
C ALA A 197 -0.67 3.92 -6.65
N ARG A 198 -1.87 3.78 -6.09
CA ARG A 198 -2.26 2.63 -5.26
C ARG A 198 -2.35 1.34 -6.07
N LEU A 199 -3.03 1.38 -7.21
CA LEU A 199 -3.19 0.23 -8.09
C LEU A 199 -1.84 -0.20 -8.70
N GLY A 200 -0.99 0.76 -9.09
CA GLY A 200 0.36 0.49 -9.59
C GLY A 200 1.26 -0.17 -8.54
N PHE A 201 1.18 0.29 -7.28
CA PHE A 201 1.88 -0.37 -6.18
C PHE A 201 1.37 -1.80 -5.94
N LEU A 202 0.06 -2.01 -5.99
CA LEU A 202 -0.53 -3.35 -5.85
C LEU A 202 -0.04 -4.29 -6.97
N THR A 203 -0.06 -3.84 -8.23
CA THR A 203 0.52 -4.60 -9.35
C THR A 203 1.98 -4.94 -9.11
N PHE A 204 2.77 -3.98 -8.60
CA PHE A 204 4.17 -4.22 -8.29
C PHE A 204 4.35 -5.33 -7.25
N LEU A 205 3.58 -5.32 -6.15
CA LEU A 205 3.63 -6.37 -5.14
C LEU A 205 3.30 -7.74 -5.72
N LEU A 206 2.19 -7.83 -6.45
CA LEU A 206 1.68 -9.08 -7.01
C LEU A 206 2.61 -9.66 -8.10
N SER A 207 3.27 -8.82 -8.89
CA SER A 207 4.20 -9.27 -9.94
C SER A 207 5.58 -9.70 -9.43
N HIS A 208 5.95 -9.33 -8.21
CA HIS A 208 7.28 -9.59 -7.63
C HIS A 208 7.26 -10.48 -6.39
N SER A 209 6.11 -11.05 -6.03
CA SER A 209 5.96 -11.94 -4.88
C SER A 209 5.02 -13.11 -5.17
N SER A 210 4.94 -14.10 -4.28
CA SER A 210 3.88 -15.11 -4.34
C SER A 210 2.61 -14.71 -3.55
N LEU A 211 2.44 -13.42 -3.24
CA LEU A 211 1.24 -12.94 -2.59
C LEU A 211 0.06 -13.08 -3.56
N ALA A 212 -1.08 -13.50 -3.02
CA ALA A 212 -2.32 -13.67 -3.77
C ALA A 212 -3.42 -12.80 -3.17
N LEU A 213 -4.33 -12.33 -4.01
CA LEU A 213 -5.50 -11.60 -3.52
C LEU A 213 -6.60 -12.56 -3.11
N GLY A 214 -7.13 -12.37 -1.90
CA GLY A 214 -8.34 -13.06 -1.46
C GLY A 214 -9.61 -12.42 -2.03
N GLU A 215 -10.71 -13.18 -2.04
CA GLU A 215 -12.03 -12.69 -2.50
C GLU A 215 -12.45 -11.40 -1.79
N ARG A 216 -12.29 -11.34 -0.46
CA ARG A 216 -12.63 -10.14 0.33
C ARG A 216 -11.81 -8.90 -0.06
N GLN A 217 -10.53 -9.08 -0.40
CA GLN A 217 -9.65 -7.97 -0.80
C GLN A 217 -10.08 -7.41 -2.16
N VAL A 218 -10.44 -8.32 -3.08
CA VAL A 218 -11.01 -7.94 -4.38
C VAL A 218 -12.36 -7.25 -4.22
N GLU A 219 -13.23 -7.72 -3.32
CA GLU A 219 -14.48 -7.03 -2.99
C GLU A 219 -14.23 -5.61 -2.45
N VAL A 220 -13.22 -5.40 -1.59
CA VAL A 220 -12.85 -4.06 -1.10
C VAL A 220 -12.43 -3.13 -2.24
N LEU A 221 -11.60 -3.60 -3.18
CA LEU A 221 -11.22 -2.79 -4.34
C LEU A 221 -12.41 -2.48 -5.23
N TRP A 222 -13.24 -3.47 -5.50
CA TRP A 222 -14.41 -3.31 -6.35
C TRP A 222 -15.41 -2.32 -5.72
N ASP A 223 -15.80 -2.55 -4.47
CA ASP A 223 -16.79 -1.73 -3.78
C ASP A 223 -16.28 -0.30 -3.56
N GLY A 224 -14.96 -0.14 -3.33
CA GLY A 224 -14.32 1.14 -3.10
C GLY A 224 -14.10 1.94 -4.38
N LEU A 225 -13.50 1.32 -5.39
CA LEU A 225 -12.98 2.02 -6.58
C LEU A 225 -13.90 1.94 -7.80
N VAL A 226 -14.85 0.99 -7.84
CA VAL A 226 -15.79 0.81 -8.96
C VAL A 226 -17.20 1.18 -8.53
N ASP A 227 -17.83 0.41 -7.63
CA ASP A 227 -19.25 0.60 -7.28
C ASP A 227 -19.50 1.98 -6.63
N ARG A 228 -18.50 2.50 -5.92
CA ARG A 228 -18.58 3.77 -5.20
C ARG A 228 -17.41 4.70 -5.51
N ALA A 229 -16.98 4.67 -6.77
CA ALA A 229 -15.93 5.52 -7.29
C ALA A 229 -16.25 7.00 -7.05
N VAL A 230 -15.23 7.75 -6.62
CA VAL A 230 -15.34 9.19 -6.31
C VAL A 230 -15.55 10.00 -7.59
N THR A 231 -14.89 9.61 -8.67
CA THR A 231 -15.06 10.22 -10.00
C THR A 231 -15.14 9.13 -11.06
N PRO A 232 -15.75 9.39 -12.22
CA PRO A 232 -15.77 8.43 -13.33
C PRO A 232 -14.37 8.03 -13.81
N ALA A 233 -13.40 8.96 -13.80
CA ALA A 233 -12.03 8.67 -14.19
C ALA A 233 -11.33 7.70 -13.22
N CYS A 234 -11.69 7.72 -11.93
CA CYS A 234 -11.21 6.72 -10.98
C CYS A 234 -11.84 5.34 -11.23
N GLU A 235 -13.13 5.29 -11.58
CA GLU A 235 -13.85 4.06 -11.97
C GLU A 235 -13.16 3.41 -13.18
N ASP A 236 -12.94 4.19 -14.24
CA ASP A 236 -12.31 3.71 -15.47
C ASP A 236 -10.88 3.18 -15.20
N ALA A 237 -10.07 3.91 -14.43
CA ALA A 237 -8.72 3.45 -14.05
C ALA A 237 -8.73 2.15 -13.24
N ALA A 238 -9.72 1.92 -12.39
CA ALA A 238 -9.86 0.69 -11.62
C ALA A 238 -10.30 -0.49 -12.50
N LEU A 239 -11.22 -0.25 -13.44
CA LEU A 239 -11.67 -1.26 -14.40
C LEU A 239 -10.55 -1.67 -15.35
N ASP A 240 -9.77 -0.72 -15.87
CA ASP A 240 -8.59 -0.98 -16.68
C ASP A 240 -7.58 -1.84 -15.92
N TRP A 241 -7.35 -1.52 -14.63
CA TRP A 241 -6.49 -2.32 -13.78
C TRP A 241 -7.00 -3.75 -13.58
N PHE A 242 -8.29 -3.96 -13.31
CA PHE A 242 -8.86 -5.30 -13.17
C PHE A 242 -8.70 -6.11 -14.44
N THR A 243 -8.91 -5.47 -15.59
CA THR A 243 -8.74 -6.09 -16.92
C THR A 243 -7.31 -6.57 -17.10
N GLN A 244 -6.35 -5.69 -16.85
CA GLN A 244 -4.93 -6.00 -16.98
C GLN A 244 -4.50 -7.08 -15.97
N ALA A 245 -4.96 -6.98 -14.71
CA ALA A 245 -4.65 -7.96 -13.68
C ALA A 245 -5.19 -9.36 -14.03
N CYS A 246 -6.40 -9.45 -14.58
CA CYS A 246 -6.94 -10.74 -15.07
C CYS A 246 -6.09 -11.31 -16.21
N ALA A 247 -5.61 -10.48 -17.13
CA ALA A 247 -4.75 -10.92 -18.23
C ALA A 247 -3.37 -11.40 -17.74
N ASP A 248 -2.73 -10.62 -16.86
CA ASP A 248 -1.37 -10.89 -16.39
C ASP A 248 -1.31 -12.06 -15.40
N PHE A 249 -2.32 -12.20 -14.55
CA PHE A 249 -2.31 -13.14 -13.44
C PHE A 249 -3.23 -14.34 -13.63
N GLY A 250 -4.20 -14.28 -14.56
CA GLY A 250 -5.16 -15.37 -14.83
C GLY A 250 -4.68 -16.38 -15.87
N ALA A 251 -3.68 -16.04 -16.70
CA ALA A 251 -3.22 -16.91 -17.79
C ALA A 251 -2.43 -18.16 -17.34
N GLY A 252 -2.28 -18.40 -16.03
CA GLY A 252 -1.53 -19.52 -15.46
C GLY A 252 -2.14 -20.90 -15.71
N VAL A 253 -3.43 -20.98 -16.06
CA VAL A 253 -4.10 -22.22 -16.45
C VAL A 253 -4.21 -22.29 -17.96
N ARG A 254 -3.08 -22.44 -18.66
CA ARG A 254 -3.17 -23.04 -20.00
C ARG A 254 -3.45 -24.52 -19.77
N PRO A 255 -4.62 -25.06 -20.16
CA PRO A 255 -4.79 -26.50 -20.19
C PRO A 255 -3.67 -27.01 -21.08
N SER A 256 -2.76 -27.80 -20.49
CA SER A 256 -1.72 -28.48 -21.25
C SER A 256 -2.45 -29.50 -22.12
N THR A 257 -2.95 -29.05 -23.27
CA THR A 257 -3.47 -29.92 -24.32
C THR A 257 -2.24 -30.54 -24.98
N SER A 258 -1.52 -31.36 -24.23
CA SER A 258 -0.54 -32.25 -24.81
C SER A 258 -1.36 -33.30 -25.56
N PRO A 259 -1.28 -33.36 -26.91
CA PRO A 259 -1.96 -34.39 -27.66
C PRO A 259 -1.41 -35.73 -27.19
N ALA A 260 -2.31 -36.63 -26.79
CA ALA A 260 -2.01 -37.95 -26.29
C ALA A 260 -1.03 -38.69 -27.22
N ALA A 261 0.26 -38.63 -26.91
CA ALA A 261 1.27 -39.49 -27.47
C ALA A 261 1.34 -40.72 -26.56
N THR A 262 0.73 -41.80 -27.04
CA THR A 262 0.86 -43.15 -26.50
C THR A 262 2.34 -43.55 -26.53
N GLY A 263 3.05 -43.49 -25.41
CA GLY A 263 4.44 -43.94 -25.38
C GLY A 263 5.21 -43.66 -24.09
N GLU A 264 5.31 -44.70 -23.28
CA GLU A 264 6.32 -45.01 -22.24
C GLU A 264 6.36 -44.23 -20.89
N PRO A 265 6.47 -44.98 -19.77
CA PRO A 265 6.58 -44.42 -18.42
C PRO A 265 8.04 -44.02 -18.14
N THR A 266 8.35 -42.72 -18.19
CA THR A 266 9.63 -42.22 -17.67
C THR A 266 9.39 -41.15 -16.61
N ASP A 267 9.74 -41.55 -15.40
CA ASP A 267 10.26 -40.80 -14.25
C ASP A 267 9.56 -39.50 -13.80
N GLU A 268 9.15 -39.52 -12.53
CA GLU A 268 8.36 -38.52 -11.81
C GLU A 268 9.14 -37.21 -11.64
N GLY A 269 9.10 -36.35 -12.66
CA GLY A 269 9.61 -34.98 -12.59
C GLY A 269 8.68 -34.09 -11.77
N ASP A 270 9.14 -33.71 -10.58
CA ASP A 270 8.50 -32.82 -9.60
C ASP A 270 7.96 -31.53 -10.28
N GLY A 271 6.66 -31.53 -10.58
CA GLY A 271 5.97 -30.45 -11.26
C GLY A 271 5.83 -29.24 -10.33
N VAL A 272 6.71 -28.25 -10.48
CA VAL A 272 6.58 -26.96 -9.78
C VAL A 272 5.30 -26.27 -10.26
N GLY A 273 4.22 -26.45 -9.50
CA GLY A 273 2.92 -25.85 -9.79
C GLY A 273 3.02 -24.33 -9.89
N SER A 274 2.62 -23.79 -11.05
CA SER A 274 2.44 -22.36 -11.26
C SER A 274 1.31 -21.88 -10.34
N MET A 275 1.64 -21.16 -9.27
CA MET A 275 0.61 -20.56 -8.41
C MET A 275 0.05 -19.32 -9.09
N SER A 276 -1.23 -19.37 -9.47
CA SER A 276 -1.96 -18.19 -9.93
C SER A 276 -2.11 -17.19 -8.80
N VAL A 277 -1.71 -15.94 -9.04
CA VAL A 277 -1.81 -14.82 -8.09
C VAL A 277 -3.27 -14.46 -7.80
N LEU A 278 -4.14 -14.61 -8.79
CA LEU A 278 -5.59 -14.59 -8.63
C LEU A 278 -6.08 -16.03 -8.66
N GLY A 279 -6.54 -16.54 -7.51
CA GLY A 279 -7.11 -17.88 -7.47
C GLY A 279 -8.34 -17.98 -8.38
N ASP A 280 -8.62 -19.16 -8.92
CA ASP A 280 -9.74 -19.39 -9.83
C ASP A 280 -11.09 -18.92 -9.25
N GLY A 281 -11.29 -19.09 -7.94
CA GLY A 281 -12.47 -18.59 -7.25
C GLY A 281 -12.62 -17.06 -7.30
N VAL A 282 -11.51 -16.32 -7.27
CA VAL A 282 -11.50 -14.84 -7.36
C VAL A 282 -11.82 -14.39 -8.78
N LEU A 283 -11.21 -15.04 -9.79
CA LEU A 283 -11.54 -14.78 -11.19
C LEU A 283 -13.01 -15.09 -11.46
N GLN A 284 -13.48 -16.26 -11.02
CA GLN A 284 -14.87 -16.65 -11.18
C GLN A 284 -15.80 -15.62 -10.51
N HIS A 285 -15.49 -15.18 -9.28
CA HIS A 285 -16.24 -14.14 -8.60
C HIS A 285 -16.29 -12.83 -9.39
N LEU A 286 -15.13 -12.31 -9.84
CA LEU A 286 -15.05 -11.07 -10.61
C LEU A 286 -15.88 -11.15 -11.90
N PHE A 287 -15.65 -12.18 -12.71
CA PHE A 287 -16.32 -12.32 -14.00
C PHE A 287 -17.81 -12.65 -13.88
N HIS A 288 -18.17 -13.61 -13.04
CA HIS A 288 -19.55 -14.10 -12.98
C HIS A 288 -20.47 -13.18 -12.18
N LYS A 289 -19.97 -12.60 -11.08
CA LYS A 289 -20.81 -11.84 -10.14
C LYS A 289 -20.75 -10.35 -10.41
N LYS A 290 -19.55 -9.79 -10.58
CA LYS A 290 -19.36 -8.33 -10.62
C LYS A 290 -19.42 -7.78 -12.05
N LEU A 291 -18.58 -8.26 -12.96
CA LEU A 291 -18.53 -7.78 -14.34
C LEU A 291 -19.85 -8.01 -15.09
N ARG A 292 -20.45 -9.20 -14.95
CA ARG A 292 -21.78 -9.49 -15.53
C ARG A 292 -22.85 -8.51 -15.04
N LYS A 293 -22.86 -8.17 -13.75
CA LYS A 293 -23.81 -7.20 -13.18
C LYS A 293 -23.57 -5.80 -13.73
N LEU A 294 -22.31 -5.39 -13.85
CA LEU A 294 -21.96 -4.07 -14.37
C LEU A 294 -22.38 -3.93 -15.85
N MET A 295 -22.17 -4.97 -16.66
CA MET A 295 -22.61 -4.99 -18.07
C MET A 295 -24.13 -4.88 -18.23
N MET A 296 -24.91 -5.48 -17.32
CA MET A 296 -26.37 -5.40 -17.37
C MET A 296 -26.91 -4.00 -17.04
N HIS A 297 -26.15 -3.19 -16.31
CA HIS A 297 -26.59 -1.86 -15.86
C HIS A 297 -25.89 -0.69 -16.56
N ARG A 298 -24.70 -0.90 -17.11
CA ARG A 298 -23.86 0.13 -17.73
C ARG A 298 -23.17 -0.45 -18.97
N LEU A 299 -23.86 -0.43 -20.10
CA LEU A 299 -23.24 -0.61 -21.42
C LEU A 299 -22.40 0.64 -21.75
N ARG A 300 -21.23 0.78 -21.11
CA ARG A 300 -20.20 1.72 -21.55
C ARG A 300 -19.33 1.03 -22.62
N PRO A 301 -18.93 1.72 -23.70
CA PRO A 301 -18.06 1.15 -24.73
C PRO A 301 -16.75 0.54 -24.22
N ALA A 302 -16.20 1.05 -23.10
CA ALA A 302 -14.96 0.54 -22.50
C ALA A 302 -15.03 -0.93 -22.04
N ALA A 303 -16.21 -1.41 -21.61
CA ALA A 303 -16.37 -2.79 -21.14
C ALA A 303 -16.50 -3.82 -22.29
N ALA A 304 -16.60 -3.38 -23.54
CA ALA A 304 -16.78 -4.26 -24.69
C ALA A 304 -15.53 -5.11 -24.98
N HIS A 305 -14.35 -4.71 -24.50
CA HIS A 305 -13.08 -5.42 -24.71
C HIS A 305 -12.82 -6.57 -23.72
N LEU A 306 -13.77 -6.87 -22.81
CA LEU A 306 -13.63 -7.90 -21.77
C LEU A 306 -14.10 -9.31 -22.20
N TYR A 307 -14.42 -9.49 -23.48
CA TYR A 307 -14.73 -10.76 -24.15
C TYR A 307 -13.80 -10.94 -25.36
#